data_AF-A0A385SK62-F1
#
_entry.id   AF-A0A385SK62-F1
#
_cell.length_a   1.000
_cell.length_b   1.000
_cell.length_c   1.000
_cell.angle_alpha   90.00
_cell.angle_beta   90.00
_cell.angle_gamma   90.00
#
_symmetry.space_group_name_H-M   'P 1'
#
loop_
_entity.id
_entity.type
_entity.pdbx_description
1 polymer ?
#
loop_
_entity_poly.entity_id
_entity_poly.type
_entity_poly.pdbx_seq_one_letter_code
_entity_poly.pdbx_strand_id
1 'polypeptide(L)'
;MLHEVIPQFNERRFIFRIFNTEWPDLALKQRTHQVTMALHEALPKEFPAAAKMIDAIALRLRQQKENERYYPFMFLVEYLERYGQHHLEEVSRKAISFKTKEAAPQRAASA
;
A
#
# COMPACT_ATOMS: atom_id res chain seq x y z
N MET A 1 -0.51 9.90 9.11
CA MET A 1 -1.00 8.79 8.27
C MET A 1 -0.12 7.54 8.36
N LEU A 2 1.05 7.44 7.72
CA LEU A 2 1.88 6.21 7.83
C LEU A 2 2.44 5.99 9.24
N HIS A 3 2.79 7.07 9.93
CA HIS A 3 3.21 7.03 11.35
C HIS A 3 2.13 6.52 12.30
N GLU A 4 0.86 6.49 11.88
CA GLU A 4 -0.25 5.98 12.70
C GLU A 4 -0.36 4.45 12.61
N VAL A 5 0.25 3.84 11.59
CA VAL A 5 0.18 2.41 11.31
C VAL A 5 1.52 1.71 11.48
N ILE A 6 2.62 2.39 11.17
CA ILE A 6 3.97 1.84 11.23
C ILE A 6 4.63 2.27 12.55
N PRO A 7 4.91 1.33 13.48
CA PRO A 7 5.61 1.65 14.72
C PRO A 7 6.99 2.27 14.43
N GLN A 8 7.34 3.31 15.17
CA GLN A 8 8.64 4.00 15.04
C GLN A 8 8.93 4.51 13.61
N PHE A 9 7.88 4.82 12.84
CA PHE A 9 8.03 5.31 11.48
C PHE A 9 8.88 6.59 11.43
N ASN A 10 9.99 6.52 10.69
CA ASN A 10 10.83 7.67 10.43
C ASN A 10 10.44 8.31 9.09
N GLU A 11 9.55 9.29 9.14
CA GLU A 11 9.03 9.98 7.96
C GLU A 11 10.13 10.67 7.15
N ARG A 12 11.10 11.32 7.81
CA ARG A 12 12.21 11.97 7.11
C ARG A 12 13.02 10.97 6.31
N ARG A 13 13.35 9.82 6.91
CA ARG A 13 14.08 8.74 6.23
C ARG A 13 13.26 8.19 5.06
N PHE A 14 11.96 7.98 5.25
CA PHE A 14 11.07 7.48 4.19
C PHE A 14 11.03 8.43 2.99
N ILE A 15 10.82 9.73 3.22
CA ILE A 15 10.81 10.76 2.16
C ILE A 15 12.17 10.82 1.46
N PHE A 16 13.28 10.82 2.21
CA PHE A 16 14.62 10.86 1.64
C PHE A 16 14.94 9.63 0.76
N ARG A 17 14.37 8.47 1.08
CA ARG A 17 14.50 7.28 0.24
C ARG A 17 13.72 7.36 -1.06
N ILE A 18 12.58 8.05 -1.08
CA ILE A 18 11.73 8.20 -2.27
C ILE A 18 12.29 9.26 -3.20
N PHE A 19 12.57 10.45 -2.67
CA PHE A 19 12.91 11.63 -3.46
C PHE A 19 14.44 11.81 -3.51
N ASN A 20 15.07 11.07 -4.42
CA ASN A 20 16.49 11.24 -4.73
C ASN A 20 16.69 12.18 -5.94
N THR A 21 17.94 12.41 -6.34
CA THR A 21 18.29 13.28 -7.48
C THR A 21 17.70 12.82 -8.81
N GLU A 22 17.40 11.53 -8.96
CA GLU A 22 16.84 10.95 -10.19
C GLU A 22 15.31 11.08 -10.26
N TRP A 23 14.64 11.34 -9.13
CA TRP A 23 13.19 11.39 -9.00
C TRP A 23 12.46 12.23 -10.07
N PRO A 24 12.93 13.45 -10.42
CA PRO A 24 12.29 14.27 -11.44
C PRO A 24 12.15 13.55 -12.79
N ASP A 25 13.13 12.71 -13.14
CA ASP A 25 13.24 12.05 -14.44
C ASP A 25 12.61 10.64 -14.46
N LEU A 26 12.18 10.12 -13.30
CA LEU A 26 11.57 8.80 -13.20
C LEU A 26 10.17 8.76 -13.81
N ALA A 27 9.93 7.76 -14.66
CA ALA A 27 8.60 7.41 -15.13
C ALA A 27 7.71 6.93 -13.97
N LEU A 28 6.38 6.96 -14.17
CA LEU A 28 5.41 6.57 -13.14
C LEU A 28 5.69 5.19 -12.52
N LYS A 29 6.05 4.18 -13.34
CA LYS A 29 6.39 2.84 -12.85
C LYS A 29 7.63 2.84 -11.96
N GLN A 30 8.66 3.63 -12.31
CA GLN A 30 9.88 3.75 -11.50
C GLN A 30 9.59 4.48 -10.18
N ARG A 31 8.70 5.49 -10.19
CA ARG A 31 8.24 6.16 -8.98
C ARG A 31 7.49 5.20 -8.05
N THR A 32 6.58 4.39 -8.58
CA THR A 32 5.90 3.32 -7.82
C THR A 32 6.90 2.36 -7.19
N HIS A 33 7.92 1.99 -7.96
CA HIS A 33 8.97 1.10 -7.49
C HIS A 33 9.76 1.71 -6.31
N GLN A 34 10.19 2.97 -6.42
CA GLN A 34 10.89 3.70 -5.35
C GLN A 34 10.05 3.76 -4.06
N VAL A 35 8.76 4.08 -4.17
CA VAL A 35 7.85 4.10 -3.02
C VAL A 35 7.73 2.71 -2.38
N THR A 36 7.66 1.66 -3.20
CA THR A 36 7.60 0.26 -2.74
C THR A 36 8.87 -0.13 -1.96
N MET A 37 10.04 0.26 -2.45
CA MET A 37 11.33 0.02 -1.77
C MET A 37 11.41 0.76 -0.44
N ALA A 38 11.10 2.06 -0.43
CA ALA A 38 11.08 2.85 0.81
C ALA A 38 10.10 2.28 1.84
N LEU A 39 8.95 1.78 1.38
CA LEU A 39 7.96 1.13 2.24
C LEU A 39 8.49 -0.18 2.83
N HIS A 40 9.18 -1.01 2.04
CA HIS A 40 9.80 -2.24 2.53
C HIS A 40 10.92 -2.01 3.55
N GLU A 41 11.62 -0.88 3.47
CA GLU A 41 12.57 -0.49 4.51
C GLU A 41 11.89 -0.12 5.83
N ALA A 42 10.68 0.44 5.77
CA ALA A 42 9.91 0.85 6.94
C ALA A 42 9.07 -0.27 7.58
N LEU A 43 8.89 -1.40 6.88
CA LEU A 43 8.11 -2.54 7.34
C LEU A 43 8.98 -3.66 7.95
N PRO A 44 8.39 -4.55 8.77
CA PRO A 44 9.02 -5.79 9.20
C PRO A 44 9.56 -6.61 8.01
N LYS A 45 10.61 -7.40 8.25
CA LYS A 45 11.23 -8.21 7.19
C LYS A 45 10.44 -9.47 6.89
N GLU A 46 9.70 -9.96 7.86
CA GLU A 46 8.80 -11.09 7.75
C GLU A 46 7.57 -10.67 6.96
N PHE A 47 7.40 -11.26 5.76
CA PHE A 47 6.30 -10.92 4.87
C PHE A 47 4.92 -10.99 5.55
N PRO A 48 4.56 -12.01 6.34
CA PRO A 48 3.25 -12.05 6.99
C PRO A 48 2.99 -10.87 7.95
N ALA A 49 4.03 -10.39 8.63
CA ALA A 49 3.92 -9.21 9.50
C ALA A 49 3.77 -7.93 8.66
N ALA A 50 4.58 -7.79 7.61
CA ALA A 50 4.48 -6.68 6.67
C ALA A 50 3.11 -6.64 5.97
N ALA A 51 2.58 -7.78 5.54
CA ALA A 51 1.30 -7.90 4.84
C ALA A 51 0.12 -7.44 5.72
N LYS A 52 0.13 -7.74 7.02
CA LYS A 52 -0.85 -7.19 7.97
C LYS A 52 -0.78 -5.66 8.05
N MET A 53 0.43 -5.10 8.03
CA MET A 53 0.61 -3.64 8.04
C MET A 53 0.18 -3.00 6.72
N ILE A 54 0.40 -3.68 5.59
CA ILE A 54 -0.10 -3.25 4.27
C ILE A 54 -1.62 -3.13 4.27
N ASP A 55 -2.36 -4.07 4.88
CA ASP A 55 -3.81 -3.97 5.02
C ASP A 55 -4.22 -2.73 5.83
N ALA A 56 -3.57 -2.50 6.97
CA ALA A 56 -3.86 -1.37 7.85
C ALA A 56 -3.55 -0.03 7.16
N ILE A 57 -2.45 0.04 6.40
CA ILE A 57 -2.10 1.21 5.58
C ILE A 57 -3.20 1.46 4.53
N ALA A 58 -3.63 0.42 3.82
CA ALA A 58 -4.65 0.55 2.80
C ALA A 58 -6.00 1.00 3.37
N LEU A 59 -6.43 0.41 4.50
CA LEU A 59 -7.64 0.83 5.20
C LEU A 59 -7.55 2.31 5.60
N ARG A 60 -6.42 2.71 6.19
CA ARG A 60 -6.20 4.09 6.64
C ARG A 60 -6.21 5.07 5.47
N LEU A 61 -5.60 4.70 4.35
CA LEU A 61 -5.63 5.50 3.14
C LEU A 61 -7.08 5.68 2.66
N ARG A 62 -7.86 4.59 2.54
CA ARG A 62 -9.27 4.64 2.10
C ARG A 62 -10.11 5.62 2.93
N GLN A 63 -9.96 5.58 4.25
CA GLN A 63 -10.65 6.48 5.18
C GLN A 63 -10.27 7.96 5.01
N GLN A 64 -9.13 8.28 4.39
CA GLN A 64 -8.69 9.67 4.19
C GLN A 64 -9.16 10.28 2.88
N LYS A 65 -9.49 9.47 1.86
CA LYS A 65 -9.89 10.00 0.55
C LYS A 65 -11.33 9.64 0.17
N GLU A 66 -12.28 9.82 1.09
CA GLU A 66 -13.71 9.58 0.85
C GLU A 66 -14.29 10.34 -0.39
N ASN A 67 -13.59 11.34 -0.95
CA ASN A 67 -14.08 12.18 -2.03
C ASN A 67 -13.32 12.12 -3.38
N GLU A 68 -12.24 11.35 -3.52
CA GLU A 68 -11.51 11.24 -4.80
C GLU A 68 -11.66 9.84 -5.41
N ARG A 69 -11.98 9.76 -6.72
CA ARG A 69 -11.96 8.51 -7.49
C ARG A 69 -10.61 7.81 -7.25
N TYR A 70 -10.64 6.75 -6.45
CA TYR A 70 -9.44 6.12 -5.94
C TYR A 70 -8.65 5.47 -7.07
N TYR A 71 -7.47 6.02 -7.39
CA TYR A 71 -6.48 5.29 -8.16
C TYR A 71 -6.01 4.08 -7.35
N PRO A 72 -5.80 2.91 -7.98
CA PRO A 72 -5.23 1.77 -7.28
C PRO A 72 -3.92 2.19 -6.61
N PHE A 73 -3.72 1.77 -5.35
CA PHE A 73 -2.47 1.98 -4.64
C PHE A 73 -1.38 1.10 -5.25
N MET A 74 -0.88 1.48 -6.42
CA MET A 74 0.00 0.65 -7.24
C MET A 74 1.26 0.21 -6.49
N PHE A 75 1.74 1.01 -5.55
CA PHE A 75 2.89 0.65 -4.71
C PHE A 75 2.56 -0.45 -3.69
N LEU A 76 1.32 -0.54 -3.18
CA LEU A 76 0.88 -1.64 -2.32
C LEU A 76 0.69 -2.92 -3.13
N VAL A 77 0.19 -2.80 -4.34
CA VAL A 77 0.07 -3.95 -5.28
C VAL A 77 1.46 -4.49 -5.62
N GLU A 78 2.38 -3.62 -6.05
CA GLU A 78 3.76 -4.01 -6.35
C GLU A 78 4.44 -4.65 -5.13
N TYR A 79 4.19 -4.15 -3.92
CA TYR A 79 4.73 -4.73 -2.69
C TYR A 79 4.36 -6.20 -2.54
N LEU A 80 3.08 -6.53 -2.66
CA LEU A 80 2.58 -7.90 -2.50
C LEU A 80 3.14 -8.82 -3.58
N GLU A 81 3.15 -8.36 -4.83
CA GLU A 81 3.66 -9.11 -5.97
C GLU A 81 5.17 -9.39 -5.83
N ARG A 82 5.93 -8.41 -5.33
CA ARG A 82 7.39 -8.52 -5.15
C ARG A 82 7.78 -9.38 -3.97
N TYR A 83 7.16 -9.16 -2.80
CA TYR A 83 7.64 -9.75 -1.54
C TYR A 83 6.82 -10.97 -1.10
N GLY A 84 5.66 -11.21 -1.70
CA GLY A 84 4.76 -12.31 -1.36
C GLY A 84 4.91 -13.54 -2.24
N GLN A 85 6.03 -13.71 -2.94
CA GLN A 85 6.25 -14.84 -3.88
C GLN A 85 6.09 -16.22 -3.22
N HIS A 86 6.38 -16.33 -1.92
CA HIS A 86 6.19 -17.55 -1.13
C HIS A 86 4.86 -17.62 -0.37
N HIS A 87 3.98 -16.64 -0.58
CA HIS A 87 2.70 -16.46 0.13
C HIS A 87 1.56 -16.21 -0.87
N LEU A 88 1.55 -16.94 -2.00
CA LEU A 88 0.68 -16.68 -3.16
C LEU A 88 -0.81 -16.67 -2.83
N GLU A 89 -1.27 -17.52 -1.90
CA GLU A 89 -2.67 -17.56 -1.48
C GLU A 89 -3.08 -16.28 -0.72
N GLU A 90 -2.19 -15.79 0.15
CA GLU A 90 -2.40 -14.54 0.88
C GLU A 90 -2.34 -13.32 -0.06
N VAL A 91 -1.37 -13.30 -0.98
CA VAL A 91 -1.25 -12.27 -2.02
C VAL A 91 -2.50 -12.20 -2.89
N SER A 92 -2.99 -13.35 -3.37
CA SER A 92 -4.15 -13.42 -4.26
C SER A 92 -5.40 -12.84 -3.61
N ARG A 93 -5.67 -13.19 -2.35
CA ARG A 93 -6.82 -12.65 -1.58
C ARG A 93 -6.72 -11.14 -1.40
N LYS A 94 -5.53 -10.63 -1.07
CA LYS A 94 -5.30 -9.20 -0.81
C LYS A 94 -5.30 -8.35 -2.08
N ALA A 95 -4.70 -8.83 -3.17
CA ALA A 95 -4.62 -8.09 -4.43
C ALA A 95 -6.01 -7.78 -5.01
N ILE A 96 -6.96 -8.70 -4.86
CA ILE A 96 -8.37 -8.48 -5.24
C ILE A 96 -8.95 -7.29 -4.48
N SER A 97 -8.69 -7.19 -3.17
CA SER A 97 -9.18 -6.08 -2.35
C SER A 97 -8.61 -4.72 -2.80
N PHE A 98 -7.36 -4.66 -3.26
CA PHE A 98 -6.71 -3.41 -3.70
C PHE A 98 -7.09 -2.98 -5.12
N LYS A 99 -7.45 -3.94 -5.98
CA LYS A 99 -7.84 -3.71 -7.38
C LYS A 99 -9.35 -3.53 -7.55
N THR A 100 -10.17 -3.95 -6.59
CA THR A 100 -11.63 -3.93 -6.70
C THR A 100 -12.23 -2.74 -5.96
N LYS A 101 -13.11 -2.01 -6.65
CA LYS A 101 -14.02 -1.04 -6.06
C LYS A 101 -15.00 -1.84 -5.19
N GLU A 102 -14.82 -1.89 -3.88
CA GLU A 102 -15.92 -2.30 -3.00
C GLU A 102 -17.00 -1.22 -3.12
N ALA A 103 -17.96 -1.44 -4.02
CA ALA A 103 -19.30 -0.96 -3.78
C ALA A 103 -19.73 -1.67 -2.49
N ALA A 104 -19.78 -0.94 -1.38
CA ALA A 104 -20.45 -1.42 -0.20
C ALA A 104 -21.81 -1.99 -0.64
N PRO A 105 -22.23 -3.17 -0.17
CA PRO A 105 -23.61 -3.58 -0.38
C PRO A 105 -24.48 -2.46 0.18
N GLN A 106 -25.19 -1.74 -0.70
CA GLN A 106 -26.35 -0.98 -0.28
C GLN A 106 -27.20 -2.00 0.48
N ARG A 107 -27.38 -1.78 1.79
CA ARG A 107 -28.23 -2.61 2.63
C ARG A 107 -29.57 -2.75 1.92
N ALA A 108 -29.80 -3.91 1.32
CA ALA A 108 -31.12 -4.41 1.04
C ALA A 108 -31.63 -5.04 2.34
N ALA A 109 -32.45 -4.28 3.06
CA ALA A 109 -33.47 -4.73 4.02
C ALA A 109 -34.20 -3.43 4.46
N SER A 110 -35.28 -3.02 3.79
CA SER A 110 -36.65 -3.54 3.93
C SER A 110 -37.25 -3.22 5.30
N ALA A 111 -37.96 -2.10 5.38
CA ALA A 111 -39.29 -1.89 5.98
C ALA A 111 -39.54 -0.39 6.18
#